data_AF-A0A3S4HJW8-F1
#
_entry.id   AF-A0A3S4HJW8-F1
#
_cell.length_a   1.000
_cell.length_b   1.000
_cell.length_c   1.000
_cell.angle_alpha   90.00
_cell.angle_beta   90.00
_cell.angle_gamma   90.00
#
_symmetry.space_group_name_H-M   'P 1'
#
loop_
_entity.id
_entity.type
_entity.pdbx_description
1 polymer ?
#
loop_
_entity_poly.entity_id
_entity_poly.type
_entity_poly.pdbx_seq_one_letter_code
_entity_poly.pdbx_strand_id
1 'polypeptide(L)' 'MSTHEATLQQPLLRAIDLKKHYPVKKGIFSPERLVKALDGVSFNLERGKTLAVVGSPVVENPHWAAC' A
#
# COMPACT_ATOMS: atom_id res chain seq x y z
N MET A 1 -37.64 -1.65 11.98
CA MET A 1 -36.49 -2.57 12.16
C MET A 1 -36.34 -3.33 10.86
N SER A 2 -35.55 -2.80 9.93
CA SER A 2 -35.46 -3.36 8.58
C SER A 2 -34.30 -4.34 8.54
N THR A 3 -34.67 -5.59 8.37
CA THR A 3 -33.86 -6.80 8.29
C THR A 3 -32.67 -6.62 7.37
N HIS A 4 -31.45 -6.76 7.92
CA HIS A 4 -30.24 -6.97 7.14
C HIS A 4 -30.29 -8.38 6.55
N GLU A 5 -30.93 -8.52 5.40
CA GLU A 5 -30.85 -9.74 4.62
C GLU A 5 -29.40 -10.00 4.23
N ALA A 6 -28.96 -11.24 4.47
CA ALA A 6 -27.68 -11.76 4.05
C ALA A 6 -27.63 -11.86 2.51
N THR A 7 -27.46 -10.72 1.84
CA THR A 7 -26.95 -10.70 0.46
C THR A 7 -25.52 -11.24 0.52
N LEU A 8 -25.27 -12.35 -0.17
CA LEU A 8 -23.94 -12.85 -0.52
C LEU A 8 -22.98 -11.66 -0.66
N GLN A 9 -22.09 -11.48 0.32
CA GLN A 9 -21.47 -10.20 0.65
C GLN A 9 -20.67 -9.66 -0.54
N GLN A 10 -21.31 -8.83 -1.38
CA GLN A 10 -20.62 -8.18 -2.47
C GLN A 10 -19.59 -7.23 -1.87
N PRO A 11 -18.31 -7.34 -2.28
CA PRO A 11 -17.27 -6.49 -1.74
C PRO A 11 -17.58 -5.03 -2.07
N LEU A 12 -17.43 -4.16 -1.08
CA LEU A 12 -17.63 -2.72 -1.24
C LEU A 12 -16.63 -2.13 -2.24
N LEU A 13 -15.40 -2.66 -2.25
CA LEU A 13 -14.38 -2.28 -3.20
C LEU A 13 -13.59 -3.52 -3.64
N ARG A 14 -13.37 -3.63 -4.96
CA ARG A 14 -12.49 -4.63 -5.55
C ARG A 14 -11.33 -3.91 -6.23
N ALA A 15 -10.12 -4.20 -5.79
CA ALA A 15 -8.89 -3.72 -6.38
C ALA A 15 -8.20 -4.86 -7.13
N ILE A 16 -7.74 -4.60 -8.36
CA ILE A 16 -7.06 -5.56 -9.23
C ILE A 16 -5.76 -4.92 -9.71
N ASP A 17 -4.65 -5.63 -9.55
CA ASP A 17 -3.28 -5.19 -9.93
C ASP A 17 -2.95 -3.75 -9.46
N LEU A 18 -3.34 -3.43 -8.22
CA LEU A 18 -3.14 -2.10 -7.66
C LEU A 18 -1.65 -1.82 -7.46
N LYS A 19 -1.17 -0.76 -8.12
CA LYS A 19 0.21 -0.29 -8.04
C LYS A 19 0.23 1.13 -7.48
N LYS A 20 1.14 1.36 -6.54
CA LYS A 20 1.38 2.69 -5.98
C LYS A 20 2.88 2.90 -5.84
N HIS A 21 3.41 3.79 -6.68
CA HIS A 21 4.79 4.21 -6.66
C HIS A 21 4.87 5.66 -6.17
N TYR A 22 5.81 5.93 -5.26
CA TYR A 22 6.06 7.25 -4.73
C TYR A 22 7.42 7.75 -5.23
N PRO A 23 7.50 8.93 -5.85
CA PRO A 23 8.78 9.57 -6.13
C PRO A 23 9.43 10.04 -4.82
N VAL A 24 10.67 9.64 -4.60
CA VAL A 24 11.51 10.10 -3.50
C VAL A 24 12.73 10.82 -4.05
N LYS A 25 12.96 12.03 -3.54
CA LYS A 25 14.14 12.85 -3.86
C LYS A 25 15.06 12.87 -2.65
N LYS A 26 16.33 12.53 -2.86
CA LYS A 26 17.35 12.45 -1.80
C LYS A 26 18.09 13.77 -1.57
N GLY A 27 17.95 14.76 -2.47
CA GLY A 27 18.60 16.06 -2.38
C GLY A 27 18.29 16.93 -3.60
N ILE A 28 18.79 18.17 -3.60
CA ILE A 28 18.51 19.20 -4.63
C ILE A 28 19.06 18.80 -6.02
N PHE A 29 20.07 17.93 -6.07
CA PHE A 29 20.69 17.44 -7.32
C PHE A 29 20.61 15.91 -7.51
N SER A 30 19.90 15.18 -6.65
CA SER A 30 19.84 13.72 -6.75
C SER A 30 18.78 13.27 -7.77
N PRO A 31 19.03 12.18 -8.53
CA PRO A 31 18.02 11.62 -9.41
C PRO A 31 16.81 11.15 -8.60
N GLU A 32 15.62 11.36 -9.14
CA GLU A 32 14.38 10.89 -8.55
C GLU A 32 14.34 9.36 -8.57
N ARG A 33 14.12 8.75 -7.41
CA ARG A 33 13.95 7.31 -7.28
C ARG A 33 12.48 7.01 -7.04
N LEU A 34 11.95 5.94 -7.62
CA LEU A 34 10.60 5.48 -7.34
C LEU A 34 10.65 4.41 -6.25
N VAL A 35 9.98 4.66 -5.14
CA VAL A 35 9.71 3.64 -4.11
C VAL A 35 8.37 2.99 -4.43
N LYS A 36 8.37 1.67 -4.60
CA LYS A 36 7.15 0.89 -4.79
C LYS A 36 6.52 0.60 -3.43
N ALA A 37 5.39 1.24 -3.14
CA ALA A 37 4.64 0.97 -1.91
C ALA A 37 3.65 -0.19 -2.09
N LEU A 38 3.07 -0.30 -3.28
CA LEU A 38 2.23 -1.43 -3.69
C LEU A 38 2.67 -1.84 -5.10
N ASP A 39 2.94 -3.13 -5.31
CA ASP A 39 3.34 -3.67 -6.60
C ASP A 39 2.41 -4.81 -7.01
N GLY A 40 1.29 -4.44 -7.64
CA GLY A 40 0.37 -5.39 -8.28
C GLY A 40 -0.50 -6.19 -7.31
N VAL A 41 -0.94 -5.58 -6.21
CA VAL A 41 -1.78 -6.27 -5.22
C VAL A 41 -3.25 -6.28 -5.67
N SER A 42 -3.92 -7.41 -5.49
CA SER A 42 -5.36 -7.56 -5.77
C SER A 42 -6.09 -7.99 -4.51
N PHE A 43 -7.16 -7.27 -4.13
CA PHE A 43 -7.92 -7.58 -2.92
C PHE A 43 -9.36 -7.07 -3.00
N ASN A 44 -10.20 -7.60 -2.12
CA ASN A 44 -11.58 -7.19 -1.92
C ASN A 44 -11.72 -6.58 -0.51
N LEU A 45 -12.36 -5.42 -0.41
CA LEU A 45 -12.70 -4.77 0.84
C LEU A 45 -14.21 -4.88 1.05
N GLU A 46 -14.62 -5.54 2.12
CA GLU A 46 -16.02 -5.62 2.51
C GLU A 46 -16.44 -4.40 3.35
N ARG A 47 -17.74 -4.13 3.37
CA ARG A 47 -18.30 -3.06 4.19
C ARG A 47 -18.00 -3.31 5.68
N GLY A 48 -17.56 -2.26 6.37
CA GLY A 48 -17.24 -2.33 7.80
C GLY A 48 -15.86 -2.90 8.14
N LYS A 49 -15.04 -3.25 7.14
CA LYS A 49 -13.64 -3.63 7.33
C LYS A 49 -12.72 -2.45 6.98
N THR A 50 -11.60 -2.33 7.70
CA THR A 50 -10.55 -1.34 7.45
C THR A 50 -9.30 -2.05 6.94
N LEU A 51 -8.73 -1.54 5.84
CA LEU A 51 -7.45 -2.02 5.32
C LEU A 51 -6.35 -1.02 5.67
N ALA A 52 -5.24 -1.52 6.21
CA ALA A 52 -4.03 -0.73 6.46
C ALA A 52 -2.86 -1.30 5.66
N VAL A 53 -2.09 -0.43 5.02
CA VAL A 53 -0.85 -0.78 4.31
C VAL A 53 0.31 -0.37 5.20
N VAL A 54 1.15 -1.33 5.58
CA VAL A 54 2.35 -1.10 6.39
C VAL A 54 3.57 -1.40 5.54
N GLY A 55 4.51 -0.46 5.48
CA GLY A 55 5.80 -0.64 4.82
C GLY A 55 6.92 -0.48 5.84
N SER A 56 7.99 -1.26 5.69
CA SER A 56 9.24 -0.96 6.40
C SER A 56 9.89 0.28 5.79
N PRO A 57 10.47 1.18 6.62
CA PRO A 57 11.25 2.28 6.10
C PRO A 57 12.44 1.72 5.30
N VAL A 58 12.68 2.27 4.11
CA VAL A 58 13.84 1.92 3.31
C VAL A 58 15.08 2.48 4.01
N VAL A 59 15.84 1.64 4.71
CA VAL A 59 17.12 2.01 5.31
C VAL A 59 18.17 2.02 4.20
N GLU A 60 18.50 3.20 3.71
CA GLU A 60 19.55 3.35 2.69
C GLU A 60 20.88 3.74 3.34
N ASN A 61 21.81 2.78 3.35
CA ASN A 61 23.20 2.86 3.81
C ASN A 61 23.39 3.08 5.33
N PRO A 62 23.39 2.00 6.15
CA PRO A 62 23.80 2.10 7.53
C PRO A 62 25.31 2.34 7.60
N HIS A 63 25.72 3.59 7.81
CA HIS A 63 27.14 3.95 8.01
C HIS A 63 27.77 3.24 9.23
N TRP A 64 26.97 2.57 10.07
CA TRP A 64 27.42 1.76 11.20
C TRP A 64 27.78 0.31 10.85
N ALA A 65 27.46 -0.19 9.64
CA ALA A 65 27.74 -1.57 9.22
C ALA A 65 29.18 -1.81 8.71
N ALA A 66 30.10 -0.87 8.99
CA ALA A 66 31.50 -0.91 8.56
C ALA A 66 32.50 -1.08 9.72
N CYS A 67 32.05 -1.53 10.89
CA CYS A 67 32.91 -1.91 12.01
C CYS A 67 33.00 -3.43 12.16
#